data_AF-A0A9R0AKH4-F1
#
_entry.id   AF-A0A9R0AKH4-F1
#
_cell.length_a   1.000
_cell.length_b   1.000
_cell.length_c   1.000
_cell.angle_alpha   90.00
_cell.angle_beta   90.00
_cell.angle_gamma   90.00
#
_symmetry.space_group_name_H-M   'P 1'
#
loop_
_entity.id
_entity.type
_entity.pdbx_description
1 polymer ?
#
loop_
_entity_poly.entity_id
_entity_poly.type
_entity_poly.pdbx_seq_one_letter_code
_entity_poly.pdbx_strand_id
1 'polypeptide(L)'
;MLQEAVRRLHNSENNPHKYDPQTGISLPRNQAVMTYQLEELKTTFADADPECIQACCKTYFETLRRKYNLSQPEKSQLRDAIKTGAKNRQRKRRLLDSRSKVVQTDAERELWQTATVELMSDEEDAIVDGRPVWIVRSPSHRNPQLSELCEELQRRLEADMRYTILHHQRVKADGNGHDGPSFLQL
;
A
#
# COMPACT_ATOMS: atom_id res chain seq x y z
N MET A 1 -18.76 -3.80 9.04
CA MET A 1 -19.22 -4.00 10.44
C MET A 1 -18.82 -5.37 10.98
N LEU A 2 -19.17 -6.46 10.28
CA LEU A 2 -18.89 -7.83 10.74
C LEU A 2 -17.40 -8.18 10.91
N GLN A 3 -16.54 -7.83 9.94
CA GLN A 3 -15.08 -8.04 10.04
C GLN A 3 -14.46 -7.37 11.28
N GLU A 4 -14.93 -6.16 11.61
CA GLU A 4 -14.45 -5.41 12.77
C GLU A 4 -14.97 -6.03 14.08
N ALA A 5 -16.20 -6.56 14.09
CA ALA A 5 -16.74 -7.30 15.22
C ALA A 5 -15.95 -8.59 15.50
N VAL A 6 -15.58 -9.36 14.45
CA VAL A 6 -14.68 -10.51 14.57
C VAL A 6 -13.38 -10.11 15.27
N ARG A 7 -12.72 -9.06 14.76
CA ARG A 7 -11.46 -8.57 15.33
C ARG A 7 -11.61 -8.18 16.80
N ARG A 8 -12.66 -7.43 17.15
CA ARG A 8 -12.91 -6.95 18.52
C ARG A 8 -13.17 -8.09 19.48
N LEU A 9 -14.04 -9.03 19.11
CA LEU A 9 -14.36 -10.17 19.96
C LEU A 9 -13.12 -11.08 20.15
N HIS A 10 -12.36 -11.36 19.08
CA HIS A 10 -11.13 -12.16 19.21
C HIS A 10 -10.11 -11.51 20.15
N ASN A 11 -9.93 -10.19 20.02
CA ASN A 11 -8.98 -9.41 20.80
C ASN A 11 -9.50 -9.01 22.19
N SER A 12 -10.75 -9.31 22.53
CA SER A 12 -11.30 -8.98 23.85
C SER A 12 -10.53 -9.69 24.96
N GLU A 13 -10.43 -9.02 26.12
CA GLU A 13 -9.78 -9.57 27.32
C GLU A 13 -10.53 -10.79 27.85
N ASN A 14 -11.86 -10.78 27.69
CA ASN A 14 -12.74 -11.86 28.13
C ASN A 14 -12.74 -13.08 27.20
N ASN A 15 -12.05 -13.03 26.05
CA ASN A 15 -12.00 -14.17 25.14
C ASN A 15 -11.03 -15.25 25.68
N PRO A 16 -11.52 -16.43 26.12
CA PRO A 16 -10.69 -17.48 26.69
C PRO A 16 -9.88 -18.24 25.62
N HIS A 17 -10.19 -18.04 24.34
CA HIS A 17 -9.60 -18.78 23.22
C HIS A 17 -8.77 -17.85 22.33
N LYS A 18 -7.44 -18.03 22.34
CA LYS A 18 -6.53 -17.27 21.46
C LYS A 18 -6.02 -18.13 20.31
N TYR A 19 -6.16 -17.59 19.10
CA TYR A 19 -5.69 -18.21 17.87
C TYR A 19 -4.17 -18.35 17.88
N ASP A 20 -3.68 -19.53 17.50
CA ASP A 20 -2.27 -19.80 17.31
C ASP A 20 -1.93 -19.76 15.81
N PRO A 21 -1.26 -18.70 15.32
CA PRO A 21 -0.96 -18.55 13.91
C PRO A 21 0.13 -19.51 13.39
N GLN A 22 0.86 -20.22 14.28
CA GLN A 22 1.82 -21.25 13.86
C GLN A 22 1.13 -22.46 13.26
N THR A 23 -0.11 -22.71 13.66
CA THR A 23 -0.84 -23.93 13.31
C THR A 23 -2.02 -23.65 12.39
N GLY A 24 -2.44 -24.70 11.66
CA GLY A 24 -3.60 -24.61 10.77
C GLY A 24 -4.89 -24.36 11.54
N ILE A 25 -5.89 -23.78 10.85
CA ILE A 25 -7.25 -23.62 11.42
C ILE A 25 -7.93 -24.97 11.69
N SER A 26 -7.46 -26.04 11.05
CA SER A 26 -7.94 -27.42 11.22
C SER A 26 -7.42 -28.11 12.48
N LEU A 27 -6.43 -27.56 13.19
CA LEU A 27 -5.98 -28.17 14.44
C LEU A 27 -7.02 -27.94 15.56
N PRO A 28 -7.22 -28.91 16.48
CA PRO A 28 -8.27 -28.86 17.48
C PRO A 28 -8.32 -27.55 18.28
N ARG A 29 -7.15 -27.04 18.70
CA ARG A 29 -7.03 -25.76 19.42
C ARG A 29 -7.62 -24.58 18.62
N ASN A 30 -7.23 -24.45 17.36
CA ASN A 30 -7.67 -23.35 16.51
C ASN A 30 -9.11 -23.53 16.01
N GLN A 31 -9.56 -24.78 15.86
CA GLN A 31 -10.98 -25.08 15.63
C GLN A 31 -11.83 -24.61 16.81
N ALA A 32 -11.41 -24.85 18.06
CA ALA A 32 -12.14 -24.38 19.24
C ALA A 32 -12.26 -22.84 19.27
N VAL A 33 -11.18 -22.12 18.93
CA VAL A 33 -11.20 -20.65 18.79
C VAL A 33 -12.21 -20.22 17.73
N MET A 34 -12.20 -20.85 16.56
CA MET A 34 -13.13 -20.56 15.47
C MET A 34 -14.59 -20.82 15.87
N THR A 35 -14.86 -21.95 16.52
CA THR A 35 -16.21 -22.33 16.95
C THR A 35 -16.75 -21.32 17.96
N TYR A 36 -15.98 -20.99 19.01
CA TYR A 36 -16.37 -19.98 19.98
C TYR A 36 -16.68 -18.63 19.32
N GLN A 37 -15.76 -18.17 18.46
CA GLN A 37 -15.90 -16.91 17.75
C GLN A 37 -17.17 -16.88 16.88
N LEU A 38 -17.50 -18.00 16.23
CA LEU A 38 -18.65 -18.12 15.34
C LEU A 38 -19.97 -18.12 16.13
N GLU A 39 -20.05 -18.84 17.24
CA GLU A 39 -21.27 -18.92 18.07
C GLU A 39 -21.62 -17.56 18.70
N GLU A 40 -20.63 -16.86 19.26
CA GLU A 40 -20.81 -15.52 19.82
C GLU A 40 -21.26 -14.49 18.76
N LEU A 41 -20.68 -14.55 17.55
CA LEU A 41 -21.05 -13.64 16.47
C LEU A 41 -22.41 -13.96 15.87
N LYS A 42 -22.79 -15.23 15.74
CA LYS A 42 -24.14 -15.63 15.33
C LYS A 42 -25.19 -15.15 16.33
N THR A 43 -24.87 -15.19 17.63
CA THR A 43 -25.76 -14.68 18.67
C THR A 43 -25.90 -13.15 18.58
N THR A 44 -24.79 -12.45 18.37
CA THR A 44 -24.77 -10.98 18.26
C THR A 44 -25.39 -10.47 16.96
N PHE A 45 -25.24 -11.21 15.87
CA PHE A 45 -25.71 -10.87 14.52
C PHE A 45 -26.68 -11.94 14.02
N ALA A 46 -27.77 -12.18 14.77
CA ALA A 46 -28.74 -13.23 14.48
C ALA A 46 -29.39 -13.11 13.09
N ASP A 47 -29.54 -11.88 12.58
CA ASP A 47 -30.13 -11.60 11.27
C ASP A 47 -29.11 -11.71 10.11
N ALA A 48 -27.82 -11.89 10.40
CA ALA A 48 -26.80 -12.00 9.37
C ALA A 48 -26.66 -13.44 8.86
N ASP A 49 -26.35 -13.58 7.57
CA ASP A 49 -26.08 -14.87 6.94
C ASP A 49 -24.94 -15.62 7.68
N PRO A 50 -25.21 -16.81 8.24
CA PRO A 50 -24.21 -17.63 8.93
C PRO A 50 -22.95 -17.93 8.09
N GLU A 51 -23.10 -18.10 6.77
CA GLU A 51 -21.95 -18.35 5.88
C GLU A 51 -21.06 -17.11 5.77
N CYS A 52 -21.68 -15.92 5.71
CA CYS A 52 -20.96 -14.64 5.71
C CYS A 52 -20.19 -14.41 7.02
N ILE A 53 -20.78 -14.75 8.17
CA ILE A 53 -20.09 -14.72 9.48
C ILE A 53 -18.88 -15.67 9.46
N GLN A 54 -19.08 -16.90 9.03
CA GLN A 54 -18.00 -17.90 8.95
C GLN A 54 -16.87 -17.46 8.00
N ALA A 55 -17.22 -16.89 6.84
CA ALA A 55 -16.26 -16.35 5.89
C ALA A 55 -15.43 -15.22 6.53
N CYS A 56 -16.07 -14.28 7.23
CA CYS A 56 -15.37 -13.20 7.93
C CYS A 56 -14.39 -13.73 8.99
N CYS A 57 -14.78 -14.74 9.78
CA CYS A 57 -13.88 -15.38 10.74
C CYS A 57 -12.69 -16.05 10.06
N LYS A 58 -12.92 -16.83 8.99
CA LYS A 58 -11.85 -17.50 8.24
C LYS A 58 -10.86 -16.50 7.66
N THR A 59 -11.34 -15.46 6.98
CA THR A 59 -10.50 -14.40 6.41
C THR A 59 -9.68 -13.70 7.49
N TYR A 60 -10.26 -13.46 8.66
CA TYR A 60 -9.55 -12.84 9.79
C TYR A 60 -8.39 -13.69 10.28
N PHE A 61 -8.61 -14.98 10.57
CA PHE A 61 -7.56 -15.88 11.05
C PHE A 61 -6.50 -16.17 9.99
N GLU A 62 -6.88 -16.29 8.72
CA GLU A 62 -5.93 -16.37 7.61
C GLU A 62 -5.05 -15.12 7.52
N THR A 63 -5.62 -13.94 7.78
CA THR A 63 -4.86 -12.69 7.83
C THR A 63 -3.86 -12.69 8.99
N LEU A 64 -4.26 -13.15 10.18
CA LEU A 64 -3.33 -13.29 11.31
C LEU A 64 -2.19 -14.26 10.99
N ARG A 65 -2.50 -15.40 10.38
CA ARG A 65 -1.49 -16.38 9.97
C ARG A 65 -0.54 -15.85 8.92
N ARG A 66 -1.04 -15.14 7.89
CA ARG A 66 -0.19 -14.48 6.89
C ARG A 66 0.73 -13.44 7.53
N LYS A 67 0.22 -12.63 8.46
CA LYS A 67 1.03 -11.65 9.20
C LYS A 67 2.14 -12.33 10.01
N TYR A 68 1.81 -13.40 10.73
CA TYR A 68 2.79 -14.18 11.48
C TYR A 68 3.87 -14.82 10.58
N ASN A 69 3.46 -15.37 9.43
CA ASN A 69 4.41 -15.92 8.46
C ASN A 69 5.36 -14.85 7.91
N LEU A 70 4.86 -13.63 7.66
CA LEU A 70 5.69 -12.50 7.20
C LEU A 70 6.53 -11.86 8.32
N SER A 71 6.20 -12.09 9.59
CA SER A 71 7.04 -11.66 10.72
C SER A 71 8.23 -12.57 10.99
N GLN A 72 8.31 -13.75 10.34
CA GLN A 72 9.45 -14.66 10.50
C GLN A 72 10.75 -13.99 10.02
N PRO A 73 11.89 -14.19 10.71
CA PRO A 73 13.18 -13.59 10.34
C PRO A 73 13.61 -13.94 8.90
N GLU A 74 13.38 -15.18 8.48
CA GLU A 74 13.68 -15.69 7.14
C GLU A 74 12.92 -14.95 6.02
N LYS A 75 11.80 -14.31 6.34
CA LYS A 75 10.98 -13.55 5.40
C LYS A 75 11.27 -12.05 5.43
N SER A 76 12.33 -11.61 6.10
CA SER A 76 12.73 -10.20 6.21
C SER A 76 12.88 -9.54 4.84
N GLN A 77 13.67 -10.12 3.94
CA GLN A 77 13.87 -9.62 2.58
C GLN A 77 12.56 -9.53 1.79
N LEU A 78 11.70 -10.55 1.88
CA LEU A 78 10.39 -10.56 1.22
C LEU A 78 9.49 -9.45 1.76
N ARG A 79 9.45 -9.25 3.08
CA ARG A 79 8.67 -8.19 3.71
C ARG A 79 9.15 -6.81 3.29
N ASP A 80 10.46 -6.61 3.21
CA ASP A 80 11.04 -5.34 2.77
C ASP A 80 10.75 -5.10 1.29
N ALA A 81 10.85 -6.12 0.44
CA ALA A 81 10.46 -6.04 -0.97
C ALA A 81 8.96 -5.67 -1.14
N ILE A 82 8.06 -6.28 -0.36
CA ILE A 82 6.64 -5.93 -0.36
C ILE A 82 6.42 -4.48 0.08
N LYS A 83 7.10 -4.03 1.15
CA LYS A 83 7.00 -2.66 1.66
C LYS A 83 7.48 -1.65 0.63
N THR A 84 8.64 -1.91 0.00
CA THR A 84 9.20 -1.05 -1.04
C THR A 84 8.31 -1.04 -2.28
N GLY A 85 7.80 -2.19 -2.73
CA GLY A 85 6.87 -2.28 -3.84
C GLY A 85 5.57 -1.51 -3.59
N ALA A 86 5.00 -1.61 -2.38
CA ALA A 86 3.81 -0.85 -2.00
C ALA A 86 4.06 0.66 -2.00
N LYS A 87 5.20 1.11 -1.48
CA LYS A 87 5.62 2.53 -1.51
C LYS A 87 5.78 3.03 -2.94
N ASN A 88 6.49 2.30 -3.80
CA ASN A 88 6.69 2.66 -5.19
C ASN A 88 5.34 2.74 -5.94
N ARG A 89 4.47 1.73 -5.77
CA ARG A 89 3.13 1.77 -6.36
C ARG A 89 2.30 2.97 -5.89
N GLN A 90 2.43 3.36 -4.62
CA GLN A 90 1.77 4.56 -4.09
C GLN A 90 2.33 5.84 -4.71
N ARG A 91 3.66 5.93 -4.88
CA ARG A 91 4.36 7.03 -5.59
C ARG A 91 3.84 7.16 -7.02
N LYS A 92 3.86 6.07 -7.80
CA LYS A 92 3.30 5.99 -9.15
C LYS A 92 1.83 6.41 -9.24
N ARG A 93 1.01 5.98 -8.28
CA ARG A 93 -0.41 6.39 -8.21
C ARG A 93 -0.54 7.91 -8.04
N ARG A 94 0.21 8.51 -7.11
CA ARG A 94 0.19 9.97 -6.92
C ARG A 94 0.64 10.72 -8.16
N LEU A 95 1.64 10.19 -8.88
CA LEU A 95 2.11 10.78 -10.13
C LEU A 95 1.03 10.73 -11.21
N LEU A 96 0.36 9.58 -11.37
CA LEU A 96 -0.80 9.43 -12.25
C LEU A 96 -1.90 10.44 -11.91
N ASP A 97 -2.27 10.54 -10.63
CA ASP A 97 -3.33 11.43 -10.18
C ASP A 97 -2.95 12.92 -10.37
N SER A 98 -1.68 13.26 -10.19
CA SER A 98 -1.20 14.64 -10.39
C SER A 98 -1.20 15.02 -11.86
N ARG A 99 -0.67 14.14 -12.73
CA ARG A 99 -0.64 14.35 -14.19
C ARG A 99 -2.03 14.43 -14.79
N SER A 100 -2.98 13.63 -14.28
CA SER A 100 -4.38 13.67 -14.70
C SER A 100 -5.02 15.06 -14.56
N LYS A 101 -4.53 15.90 -13.63
CA LYS A 101 -5.08 17.25 -13.40
C LYS A 101 -4.62 18.31 -14.39
N VAL A 102 -3.53 18.05 -15.13
CA VAL A 102 -2.92 19.01 -16.07
C VAL A 102 -3.04 18.58 -17.53
N VAL A 103 -3.84 17.54 -17.78
CA VAL A 103 -4.29 17.15 -19.13
C VAL A 103 -5.27 18.22 -19.63
N GLN A 104 -5.02 18.78 -20.81
CA GLN A 104 -5.75 19.95 -21.31
C GLN A 104 -6.52 19.69 -22.58
N THR A 105 -5.91 19.02 -23.57
CA THR A 105 -6.53 18.82 -24.89
C THR A 105 -7.30 17.50 -24.97
N ASP A 106 -8.21 17.39 -25.93
CA ASP A 106 -8.95 16.14 -26.15
C ASP A 106 -8.05 15.01 -26.64
N ALA A 107 -7.07 15.31 -27.49
CA ALA A 107 -6.06 14.34 -27.93
C ALA A 107 -5.22 13.81 -26.75
N GLU A 108 -4.86 14.69 -25.80
CA GLU A 108 -4.18 14.24 -24.57
C GLU A 108 -5.09 13.38 -23.70
N ARG A 109 -6.39 13.73 -23.58
CA ARG A 109 -7.36 12.93 -22.83
C ARG A 109 -7.52 11.53 -23.41
N GLU A 110 -7.64 11.41 -24.74
CA GLU A 110 -7.74 10.12 -25.43
C GLU A 110 -6.52 9.25 -25.15
N LEU A 111 -5.32 9.80 -25.29
CA LEU A 111 -4.08 9.07 -24.99
C LEU A 111 -3.99 8.70 -23.49
N TRP A 112 -4.40 9.60 -22.61
CA TRP A 112 -4.35 9.42 -21.16
C TRP A 112 -5.33 8.34 -20.65
N GLN A 113 -6.40 8.01 -21.38
CA GLN A 113 -7.30 6.89 -21.01
C GLN A 113 -6.59 5.54 -20.93
N THR A 114 -5.48 5.38 -21.64
CA THR A 114 -4.64 4.17 -21.59
C THR A 114 -3.66 4.17 -20.42
N ALA A 115 -3.49 5.30 -19.72
CA ALA A 115 -2.52 5.44 -18.66
C ALA A 115 -2.95 4.66 -17.41
N THR A 116 -2.04 3.84 -16.89
CA THR A 116 -2.23 3.11 -15.64
C THR A 116 -1.06 3.37 -14.70
N VAL A 117 -1.20 2.97 -13.43
CA VAL A 117 -0.14 3.12 -12.43
C VAL A 117 1.17 2.49 -12.90
N GLU A 118 1.10 1.32 -13.53
CA GLU A 118 2.29 0.58 -13.97
C GLU A 118 3.01 1.28 -15.14
N LEU A 119 2.34 2.20 -15.83
CA LEU A 119 2.91 3.05 -16.89
C LEU A 119 3.48 4.37 -16.34
N MET A 120 3.35 4.65 -15.05
CA MET A 120 4.04 5.78 -14.44
C MET A 120 5.48 5.42 -14.09
N SER A 121 6.36 6.42 -14.16
CA SER A 121 7.78 6.23 -13.90
C SER A 121 8.04 5.74 -12.47
N ASP A 122 8.96 4.80 -12.34
CA ASP A 122 9.48 4.36 -11.05
C ASP A 122 10.25 5.48 -10.39
N GLU A 123 10.11 5.57 -9.08
CA GLU A 123 10.65 6.62 -8.25
C GLU A 123 11.50 5.99 -7.14
N GLU A 124 12.81 5.90 -7.37
CA GLU A 124 13.76 5.16 -6.51
C GLU A 124 14.78 6.08 -5.84
N ASP A 125 15.07 5.79 -4.57
CA ASP A 125 16.18 6.41 -3.84
C ASP A 125 17.49 5.72 -4.26
N ALA A 126 18.43 6.48 -4.79
CA ALA A 126 19.76 6.02 -5.20
C ALA A 126 20.86 6.86 -4.55
N ILE A 127 22.09 6.37 -4.55
CA ILE A 127 23.26 7.14 -4.11
C ILE A 127 24.13 7.37 -5.33
N VAL A 128 24.31 8.65 -5.70
CA VAL A 128 25.23 9.08 -6.74
C VAL A 128 26.24 10.02 -6.10
N ASP A 129 27.53 9.71 -6.22
CA ASP A 129 28.63 10.45 -5.61
C ASP A 129 28.47 10.70 -4.09
N GLY A 130 28.01 9.67 -3.37
CA GLY A 130 27.77 9.74 -1.93
C GLY A 130 26.56 10.58 -1.52
N ARG A 131 25.76 11.09 -2.48
CA ARG A 131 24.56 11.88 -2.22
C ARG A 131 23.31 11.06 -2.53
N PRO A 132 22.29 11.07 -1.65
CA PRO A 132 21.00 10.49 -1.98
C PRO A 132 20.37 11.32 -3.11
N VAL A 133 20.01 10.64 -4.20
CA VAL A 133 19.32 11.21 -5.36
C VAL A 133 18.11 10.37 -5.69
N TRP A 134 17.09 11.02 -6.23
CA TRP A 134 15.91 10.34 -6.72
C TRP A 134 16.10 10.01 -8.20
N ILE A 135 16.00 8.74 -8.57
CA ILE A 135 16.04 8.32 -9.97
C ILE A 135 14.62 8.07 -10.44
N VAL A 136 14.24 8.73 -11.54
CA VAL A 136 12.97 8.50 -12.23
C VAL A 136 13.24 7.57 -13.40
N ARG A 137 12.76 6.32 -13.34
CA ARG A 137 12.90 5.36 -14.45
C ARG A 137 11.60 5.25 -15.24
N SER A 138 11.67 5.46 -16.56
CA SER A 138 10.53 5.24 -17.44
C SER A 138 10.22 3.75 -17.54
N PRO A 139 8.94 3.33 -17.50
CA PRO A 139 8.59 1.92 -17.63
C PRO A 139 8.91 1.40 -19.03
N SER A 140 9.49 0.21 -19.11
CA SER A 140 9.93 -0.43 -20.37
C SER A 140 8.80 -0.66 -21.38
N HIS A 141 7.56 -0.81 -20.89
CA HIS A 141 6.39 -1.12 -21.71
C HIS A 141 5.52 0.11 -22.02
N ARG A 142 5.95 1.32 -21.68
CA ARG A 142 5.22 2.55 -22.01
C ARG A 142 5.46 2.91 -23.48
N ASN A 143 4.38 3.18 -24.22
CA ASN A 143 4.52 3.62 -25.61
C ASN A 143 5.22 5.01 -25.69
N PRO A 144 5.86 5.35 -26.82
CA PRO A 144 6.58 6.61 -26.97
C PRO A 144 5.68 7.84 -26.79
N GLN A 145 4.48 7.84 -27.39
CA GLN A 145 3.54 8.95 -27.31
C GLN A 145 3.12 9.27 -25.87
N LEU A 146 2.86 8.26 -25.04
CA LEU A 146 2.52 8.44 -23.63
C LEU A 146 3.75 8.90 -22.82
N SER A 147 4.96 8.53 -23.25
CA SER A 147 6.20 9.03 -22.63
C SER A 147 6.37 10.52 -22.88
N GLU A 148 6.22 10.96 -24.14
CA GLU A 148 6.22 12.39 -24.51
C GLU A 148 5.14 13.17 -23.77
N LEU A 149 3.92 12.62 -23.71
CA LEU A 149 2.84 13.23 -22.93
C LEU A 149 3.20 13.32 -21.44
N CYS A 150 3.75 12.26 -20.84
CA CYS A 150 4.17 12.30 -19.44
C CYS A 150 5.22 13.39 -19.15
N GLU A 151 6.16 13.63 -20.07
CA GLU A 151 7.15 14.70 -19.96
C GLU A 151 6.53 16.09 -20.08
N GLU A 152 5.60 16.28 -21.03
CA GLU A 152 4.84 17.52 -21.17
C GLU A 152 3.99 17.82 -19.92
N LEU A 153 3.26 16.83 -19.41
CA LEU A 153 2.47 16.98 -18.17
C LEU A 153 3.37 17.26 -16.96
N GLN A 154 4.57 16.68 -16.92
CA GLN A 154 5.56 16.99 -15.88
C GLN A 154 6.01 18.46 -15.96
N ARG A 155 6.35 18.96 -17.15
CA ARG A 155 6.71 20.37 -17.36
C ARG A 155 5.60 21.31 -16.90
N ARG A 156 4.34 20.97 -17.16
CA ARG A 156 3.18 21.76 -16.69
C ARG A 156 3.02 21.73 -15.17
N LEU A 157 3.25 20.58 -14.54
CA LEU A 157 3.22 20.47 -13.08
C LEU A 157 4.32 21.30 -12.43
N GLU A 158 5.54 21.26 -12.97
CA GLU A 158 6.70 22.01 -12.44
C GLU A 158 6.56 23.53 -12.63
N ALA A 159 5.78 23.97 -13.62
CA ALA A 159 5.41 25.37 -13.78
C ALA A 159 4.48 25.87 -12.64
N ASP A 160 3.78 24.98 -11.93
CA ASP A 160 3.04 25.32 -10.72
C ASP A 160 3.96 25.28 -9.48
N MET A 161 4.27 26.47 -8.96
CA MET A 161 5.08 26.65 -7.76
C MET A 161 4.57 25.83 -6.56
N ARG A 162 3.25 25.66 -6.41
CA ARG A 162 2.67 24.87 -5.30
C ARG A 162 2.99 23.39 -5.45
N TYR A 163 2.92 22.87 -6.67
CA TYR A 163 3.30 21.49 -6.95
C TYR A 163 4.78 21.27 -6.62
N THR A 164 5.66 22.17 -7.07
CA THR A 164 7.11 22.09 -6.84
C THR A 164 7.46 22.13 -5.35
N ILE A 165 6.86 23.04 -4.58
CA ILE A 165 7.07 23.11 -3.12
C ILE A 165 6.62 21.81 -2.42
N LEU A 166 5.41 21.33 -2.74
CA LEU A 166 4.88 20.10 -2.14
C LEU A 166 5.68 18.87 -2.55
N HIS A 167 6.19 18.83 -3.78
CA HIS A 167 7.05 17.77 -4.27
C HIS A 167 8.38 17.76 -3.50
N HIS A 168 9.06 18.91 -3.37
CA HIS A 168 10.30 19.02 -2.60
C HIS A 168 10.13 18.66 -1.11
N GLN A 169 9.02 19.04 -0.48
CA GLN A 169 8.73 18.66 0.90
C GLN A 169 8.62 17.14 1.07
N ARG A 170 8.00 16.45 0.11
CA ARG A 170 7.89 14.98 0.13
C ARG A 170 9.23 14.30 -0.07
N VAL A 171 10.06 14.82 -0.99
CA VAL A 171 11.42 14.32 -1.19
C VAL A 171 12.23 14.43 0.11
N LYS A 172 12.13 15.56 0.83
CA LYS A 172 12.80 15.72 2.13
C LYS A 172 12.23 14.80 3.22
N ALA A 173 10.91 14.60 3.26
CA ALA A 173 10.28 13.75 4.26
C ALA A 173 10.58 12.25 4.05
N ASP A 174 10.68 11.80 2.79
CA ASP A 174 10.98 10.42 2.43
C ASP A 174 12.49 10.10 2.54
N GLY A 175 13.38 11.09 2.36
CA GLY A 175 14.83 10.96 2.44
C GLY A 175 15.43 11.09 3.86
N ASN A 176 14.67 11.59 4.84
CA ASN A 176 15.16 11.75 6.22
C ASN A 176 15.07 10.44 7.04
N GLY A 177 15.87 9.46 6.61
CA GLY A 177 16.40 8.40 7.45
C GLY A 177 17.81 8.68 7.99
N HIS A 178 18.48 9.74 7.53
CA HIS A 178 19.71 10.23 8.17
C HIS A 178 19.88 11.75 7.96
N ASP A 179 19.94 12.43 9.11
CA ASP A 179 20.57 13.72 9.40
C ASP A 179 19.94 15.01 8.81
N GLY A 180 19.53 15.91 9.70
CA GLY A 180 19.00 17.24 9.39
C GLY A 180 20.06 18.27 9.01
N PRO A 181 19.75 19.56 9.21
CA PRO A 181 19.08 20.45 8.27
C PRO A 181 20.04 21.02 7.20
N SER A 182 19.63 21.04 5.93
CA SER A 182 20.24 21.96 4.95
C SER A 182 19.37 23.21 4.83
N PHE A 183 19.74 24.19 5.64
CA PHE A 183 19.40 25.60 5.46
C PHE A 183 20.15 26.08 4.21
N LEU A 184 19.41 26.64 3.26
CA LEU A 184 20.00 27.51 2.24
C LEU A 184 20.72 28.64 2.96
N GLN A 185 22.03 28.76 2.76
CA GLN A 185 22.71 30.03 2.96
C GLN A 185 23.75 30.24 1.85
N LEU A 186 23.45 31.30 1.09
CA LEU A 186 24.19 31.99 0.01
C LEU A 186 24.18 31.30 -1.36
#